data_AF-A0A2Z2MMZ5-F1
#
_entry.id   AF-A0A2Z2MMZ5-F1
#
_cell.length_a   1.000
_cell.length_b   1.000
_cell.length_c   1.000
_cell.angle_alpha   90.00
_cell.angle_beta   90.00
_cell.angle_gamma   90.00
#
_symmetry.space_group_name_H-M   'P 1'
#
loop_
_entity.id
_entity.type
_entity.pdbx_description
1 polymer ?
#
loop_
_entity_poly.entity_id
_entity_poly.type
_entity_poly.pdbx_seq_one_letter_code
_entity_poly.pdbx_strand_id
1 'polypeptide(L)' 'MKLVELSGITVVEEENDFDVLKAVSMEYGLLPNDAIIVATCIKHGITEIATFDSDFENVPFLKIVRG' A
#
# COMPACT_ATOMS: atom_id res chain seq x y z
N MET A 1 -1.10 -11.88 -17.04
CA MET A 1 0.22 -11.52 -16.48
C MET A 1 1.26 -11.12 -17.52
N LYS A 2 1.28 -11.70 -18.74
CA LYS A 2 2.27 -11.37 -19.80
C LYS A 2 2.48 -9.86 -20.10
N LEU A 3 1.43 -9.03 -19.99
CA LEU A 3 1.52 -7.57 -20.21
C LEU A 3 2.22 -6.81 -19.07
N VAL A 4 2.10 -7.28 -17.82
CA VAL A 4 2.72 -6.65 -16.65
C VAL A 4 4.23 -6.92 -16.65
N GLU A 5 4.63 -8.15 -16.98
CA GLU A 5 6.04 -8.57 -17.07
C GLU A 5 6.85 -7.76 -18.10
N LEU A 6 6.22 -7.33 -19.21
CA LEU A 6 6.88 -6.58 -20.29
C LEU A 6 7.09 -5.08 -19.97
N SER A 7 6.49 -4.59 -18.89
CA SER A 7 6.48 -3.16 -18.54
C SER A 7 7.49 -2.78 -17.45
N GLY A 8 8.29 -3.74 -16.96
CA GLY A 8 9.16 -3.52 -15.80
C GLY A 8 8.41 -3.40 -14.48
N ILE A 9 7.12 -3.77 -14.44
CA ILE A 9 6.31 -3.78 -13.22
C ILE A 9 6.50 -5.11 -12.49
N THR A 10 6.86 -5.03 -11.21
CA THR A 10 6.90 -6.18 -10.30
C THR A 10 5.59 -6.26 -9.53
N VAL A 11 4.95 -7.43 -9.55
CA VAL A 11 3.78 -7.72 -8.69
C VAL A 11 4.29 -8.37 -7.42
N VAL A 12 3.92 -7.81 -6.27
CA VAL A 12 4.29 -8.33 -4.95
C VAL A 12 3.11 -9.05 -4.31
N GLU A 13 3.40 -9.98 -3.41
CA GLU A 13 2.37 -10.62 -2.58
C GLU A 13 1.84 -9.61 -1.55
N GLU A 14 0.52 -9.54 -1.40
CA GLU A 14 -0.12 -8.69 -0.40
C GLU A 14 0.16 -9.15 1.05
N GLU A 15 -0.08 -8.26 2.00
CA GLU A 15 -0.29 -8.63 3.39
C GLU A 15 -1.73 -9.14 3.58
N ASN A 16 -1.88 -10.29 4.23
CA ASN A 16 -3.17 -10.99 4.37
C ASN A 16 -3.48 -11.45 5.80
N ASP A 17 -2.61 -11.15 6.78
CA ASP A 17 -2.89 -11.38 8.18
C ASP A 17 -3.97 -10.40 8.67
N PHE A 18 -5.12 -10.94 9.08
CA PHE A 18 -6.27 -10.13 9.46
C PHE A 18 -5.99 -9.21 10.65
N ASP A 19 -5.19 -9.64 11.62
CA ASP A 19 -4.88 -8.83 12.79
C ASP A 19 -3.95 -7.67 12.43
N VAL A 20 -3.00 -7.89 11.51
CA VAL A 20 -2.16 -6.83 10.93
C VAL A 20 -3.02 -5.82 10.15
N LEU A 21 -3.89 -6.29 9.25
CA LEU A 21 -4.75 -5.42 8.45
C LEU A 21 -5.69 -4.58 9.32
N LYS A 22 -6.26 -5.19 10.36
CA LYS A 22 -7.10 -4.50 11.34
C LYS A 22 -6.30 -3.44 12.10
N ALA A 23 -5.09 -3.76 12.55
CA ALA A 23 -4.24 -2.82 13.26
C ALA A 23 -3.88 -1.61 12.38
N VAL A 24 -3.47 -1.83 11.14
CA VAL A 24 -3.14 -0.76 10.17
C VAL A 24 -4.37 0.10 9.85
N SER A 25 -5.53 -0.52 9.61
CA SER A 25 -6.79 0.21 9.39
C SER A 25 -7.13 1.13 10.55
N MET A 26 -7.00 0.64 11.79
CA MET A 26 -7.28 1.43 12.99
C MET A 26 -6.24 2.51 13.27
N GLU A 27 -4.95 2.23 13.02
CA GLU A 27 -3.85 3.16 13.26
C GLU A 27 -3.91 4.38 12.33
N TYR A 28 -4.17 4.15 11.04
CA TYR A 28 -4.15 5.21 10.02
C TYR A 28 -5.56 5.69 9.60
N GLY A 29 -6.62 5.12 10.18
CA GLY A 29 -8.01 5.50 9.87
C GLY A 29 -8.45 5.12 8.45
N LEU A 30 -7.93 4.01 7.92
CA LEU A 30 -8.10 3.58 6.53
C LEU A 30 -9.23 2.56 6.36
N LEU A 31 -9.86 2.55 5.18
CA LEU A 31 -10.74 1.46 4.78
C LEU A 31 -9.94 0.15 4.64
N PRO A 32 -10.59 -1.04 4.74
CA PRO A 32 -9.90 -2.32 4.69
C PRO A 32 -9.00 -2.51 3.47
N ASN A 33 -9.42 -2.03 2.29
CA ASN A 33 -8.64 -2.15 1.06
C ASN A 33 -7.37 -1.29 1.10
N ASP A 34 -7.46 -0.06 1.61
CA ASP A 34 -6.30 0.83 1.73
C ASP A 34 -5.35 0.36 2.82
N ALA A 35 -5.87 -0.24 3.88
CA ALA A 35 -5.06 -0.90 4.90
C ALA A 35 -4.23 -2.07 4.31
N ILE A 36 -4.78 -2.85 3.37
CA ILE A 36 -4.01 -3.89 2.65
C ILE A 36 -2.84 -3.27 1.89
N ILE A 37 -3.07 -2.15 1.19
CA ILE A 37 -2.02 -1.45 0.44
C ILE A 37 -0.91 -0.99 1.39
N VAL A 38 -1.26 -0.29 2.48
CA VAL A 38 -0.28 0.22 3.47
C VAL A 38 0.46 -0.92 4.17
N ALA A 39 -0.24 -1.96 4.61
CA ALA A 39 0.37 -3.12 5.24
C ALA A 39 1.33 -3.85 4.30
N THR A 40 0.96 -3.96 3.01
CA THR A 40 1.83 -4.51 1.96
C THR A 40 3.07 -3.64 1.77
N CYS A 41 2.92 -2.32 1.76
CA CYS A 41 4.07 -1.41 1.70
C CYS A 41 5.03 -1.63 2.88
N ILE A 42 4.51 -1.79 4.10
CA ILE A 42 5.31 -2.10 5.30
C ILE A 42 6.05 -3.43 5.13
N LYS A 43 5.34 -4.51 4.75
CA LYS A 43 5.89 -5.86 4.55
C LYS A 43 7.08 -5.87 3.59
N HIS A 44 7.04 -5.04 2.53
CA HIS A 44 8.07 -4.98 1.48
C HIS A 44 9.03 -3.79 1.61
N GLY A 45 8.90 -2.95 2.65
CA GLY A 45 9.75 -1.76 2.84
C GLY A 45 9.56 -0.66 1.79
N ILE A 46 8.38 -0.57 1.19
CA ILE A 46 8.01 0.46 0.20
C ILE A 46 7.63 1.74 0.95
N THR A 47 8.29 2.85 0.63
CA THR A 47 8.12 4.14 1.31
C THR A 47 7.59 5.24 0.40
N GLU A 48 7.35 4.93 -0.87
CA GLU A 48 6.81 5.87 -1.86
C GLU A 48 5.58 5.26 -2.54
N ILE A 49 4.54 6.07 -2.76
CA ILE A 49 3.30 5.63 -3.40
C ILE A 49 2.85 6.64 -4.46
N ALA A 50 2.53 6.13 -5.65
CA ALA A 50 1.85 6.90 -6.69
C ALA A 50 0.35 6.68 -6.57
N THR A 51 -0.39 7.68 -6.12
CA THR A 51 -1.85 7.60 -5.95
C THR A 51 -2.51 8.97 -6.13
N PHE A 52 -3.79 8.97 -6.53
CA PHE A 52 -4.67 10.14 -6.52
C PHE A 52 -5.59 10.17 -5.30
N ASP A 53 -5.51 9.16 -4.44
CA ASP A 53 -6.32 9.05 -3.24
C ASP A 53 -5.65 9.79 -2.08
N SER A 54 -6.35 10.79 -1.53
CA SER A 54 -5.87 11.62 -0.42
C SER A 54 -5.83 10.87 0.90
N ASP A 55 -6.49 9.72 1.05
CA ASP A 55 -6.54 8.99 2.32
C ASP A 55 -5.15 8.52 2.76
N PHE A 56 -4.24 8.30 1.81
CA PHE A 56 -2.83 7.96 2.06
C PHE A 56 -2.00 9.13 2.62
N GLU A 57 -2.50 10.37 2.58
CA GLU A 57 -1.84 11.51 3.25
C GLU A 57 -1.80 11.34 4.78
N ASN A 58 -2.66 10.48 5.35
CA ASN A 58 -2.68 10.16 6.77
C ASN A 58 -1.60 9.15 7.21
N VAL A 59 -0.78 8.64 6.27
CA VAL A 59 0.23 7.60 6.53
C VAL A 59 1.63 8.23 6.53
N PRO A 60 2.21 8.58 7.68
CA PRO A 60 3.35 9.50 7.73
C PRO A 60 4.65 8.96 7.13
N PHE A 61 4.80 7.63 7.05
CA PHE A 61 5.99 7.00 6.47
C PHE A 61 5.94 6.92 4.93
N LEU A 62 4.75 7.11 4.33
CA LEU A 62 4.57 7.07 2.88
C LEU A 62 4.76 8.46 2.28
N LYS A 63 5.68 8.56 1.34
CA LYS A 63 5.85 9.75 0.50
C LYS A 63 5.00 9.58 -0.76
N ILE A 64 4.05 10.50 -0.95
CA ILE A 64 3.24 10.53 -2.18
C ILE A 64 4.09 11.10 -3.31
N VAL A 65 4.22 10.34 -4.39
CA VAL A 65 4.84 10.78 -5.64
C VAL A 65 3.75 11.12 -6.66
N ARG A 66 3.86 12.30 -7.27
CA ARG A 66 2.93 12.79 -8.30
C ARG A 66 3.66 12.80 -9.64
N GLY A 67 2.97 12.34 -10.68
CA GLY A 67 3.42 12.36 -12.08
C GLY A 67 2.93 13.58 -12.85
#